data_AF-A0A4Q7KVV5-F1
#
_entry.id   AF-A0A4Q7KVV5-F1
#
_cell.length_a   1.000
_cell.length_b   1.000
_cell.length_c   1.000
_cell.angle_alpha   90.00
_cell.angle_beta   90.00
_cell.angle_gamma   90.00
#
_symmetry.space_group_name_H-M   'P 1'
#
loop_
_entity.id
_entity.type
_entity.pdbx_description
1 polymer ?
#
loop_
_entity_poly.entity_id
_entity_poly.type
_entity_poly.pdbx_seq_one_letter_code
_entity_poly.pdbx_strand_id
1 'polypeptide(L)'
;MADTNTTGISDPDRPGQWLVPPWPENATFCEIAGYFSERTPLGGESRASHYAFYHGFQKALESARPDQSDDHWRADLLRCITQCADNYRRSQPLGQLRGQVPHTESGATR
;
A
#
# COMPACT_ATOMS: atom_id res chain seq x y z
N MET A 1 18.14 12.55 -6.64
CA MET A 1 18.19 11.41 -7.57
C MET A 1 16.82 10.77 -7.48
N ALA A 2 16.03 10.79 -8.55
CA ALA A 2 14.68 10.24 -8.51
C ALA A 2 14.80 8.72 -8.61
N ASP A 3 14.48 8.02 -7.52
CA ASP A 3 14.32 6.57 -7.53
C ASP A 3 13.27 6.24 -8.58
N THR A 4 13.75 5.77 -9.74
CA THR A 4 12.89 5.33 -10.84
C THR A 4 12.30 4.02 -10.34
N ASN A 5 11.11 4.07 -9.73
CA ASN A 5 10.55 2.92 -9.01
C ASN A 5 9.93 1.91 -10.01
N THR A 6 10.75 1.45 -10.96
CA THR A 6 10.48 0.33 -11.88
C THR A 6 10.73 -1.01 -11.20
N THR A 7 11.27 -1.02 -9.99
CA THR A 7 11.77 -2.21 -9.28
C THR A 7 10.67 -3.13 -8.75
N GLY A 8 9.41 -2.69 -8.77
CA GLY A 8 8.29 -3.44 -8.20
C GLY A 8 8.31 -3.45 -6.66
N ILE A 9 7.21 -3.88 -6.06
CA ILE A 9 7.06 -4.06 -4.61
C ILE A 9 6.76 -5.53 -4.32
N SER A 10 7.67 -6.19 -3.61
CA SER A 10 7.48 -7.57 -3.14
C SER A 10 6.41 -7.63 -2.05
N ASP A 11 5.67 -8.74 -2.02
CA ASP A 11 4.68 -9.01 -0.98
C ASP A 11 5.41 -9.34 0.34
N PRO A 12 5.20 -8.56 1.42
CA PRO A 12 5.86 -8.79 2.70
C PRO A 12 5.34 -10.04 3.42
N ASP A 13 4.11 -10.48 3.13
CA ASP A 13 3.51 -11.69 3.71
C ASP A 13 3.81 -12.94 2.88
N ARG A 14 4.13 -12.77 1.59
CA ARG A 14 4.42 -13.87 0.64
C ARG A 14 5.76 -13.66 -0.08
N PRO A 15 6.88 -14.05 0.55
CA PRO A 15 8.21 -13.89 -0.04
C PRO A 15 8.31 -14.54 -1.43
N GLY A 16 8.81 -13.78 -2.41
CA GLY A 16 8.92 -14.22 -3.80
C GLY A 16 7.69 -13.93 -4.67
N GLN A 17 6.61 -13.39 -4.11
CA GLN A 17 5.48 -12.88 -4.88
C GLN A 17 5.55 -11.36 -5.04
N TRP A 18 5.11 -10.86 -6.20
CA TRP A 18 4.99 -9.44 -6.47
C TRP A 18 3.61 -8.94 -6.05
N LEU A 19 3.60 -7.97 -5.15
CA LEU A 19 2.40 -7.25 -4.75
C LEU A 19 2.09 -6.14 -5.74
N VAL A 20 3.14 -5.41 -6.16
CA VAL A 20 3.13 -4.53 -7.33
C VAL A 20 4.25 -5.02 -8.25
N PRO A 21 3.97 -5.40 -9.51
CA PRO A 21 5.03 -5.87 -10.40
C PRO A 21 6.00 -4.73 -10.75
N PRO A 22 7.23 -5.05 -11.16
CA PRO A 22 8.10 -4.09 -11.82
C PRO A 22 7.45 -3.60 -13.12
N TRP A 23 7.62 -2.31 -13.41
CA TRP A 23 7.05 -1.67 -14.59
C TRP A 23 8.16 -1.32 -15.58
N PRO A 24 7.93 -1.46 -16.90
CA PRO A 24 8.80 -0.85 -17.90
C PRO A 24 8.94 0.66 -17.68
N GLU A 25 10.10 1.24 -17.95
CA GLU A 25 10.32 2.69 -17.83
C GLU A 25 9.38 3.52 -18.73
N ASN A 26 8.86 2.93 -19.80
CA ASN A 26 7.92 3.56 -20.70
C ASN A 26 6.44 3.31 -20.38
N ALA A 27 6.13 2.65 -19.25
CA ALA A 27 4.76 2.41 -18.82
C ALA A 27 4.00 3.72 -18.64
N THR A 28 2.80 3.75 -19.20
CA THR A 28 1.89 4.90 -19.16
C THR A 28 1.04 4.88 -17.90
N PHE A 29 0.44 6.03 -17.58
CA PHE A 29 -0.46 6.14 -16.45
C PHE A 29 -1.67 5.21 -16.60
N CYS A 30 -2.28 5.16 -17.79
CA CYS A 30 -3.41 4.29 -18.09
C CYS A 30 -3.09 2.79 -17.93
N GLU A 31 -1.91 2.33 -18.37
CA GLU A 31 -1.52 0.92 -18.23
C GLU A 31 -1.42 0.51 -16.75
N ILE A 32 -0.78 1.35 -15.94
CA ILE A 32 -0.63 1.11 -14.50
C ILE A 32 -1.98 1.19 -13.79
N ALA A 33 -2.80 2.19 -14.12
CA ALA A 33 -4.14 2.39 -13.55
C ALA A 33 -5.12 1.26 -13.94
N GLY A 34 -5.03 0.76 -15.17
CA GLY A 34 -5.81 -0.38 -15.64
C GLY A 34 -5.50 -1.63 -14.81
N TYR A 35 -4.21 -1.93 -14.65
CA TYR A 35 -3.78 -3.06 -13.83
C TYR A 35 -4.20 -2.92 -12.36
N PHE A 36 -4.07 -1.72 -11.78
CA PHE A 36 -4.54 -1.45 -10.42
C PHE A 36 -6.03 -1.80 -10.25
N SER A 37 -6.85 -1.40 -11.24
CA SER A 37 -8.31 -1.62 -11.20
C SER A 37 -8.67 -3.11 -11.25
N GLU A 38 -7.89 -3.92 -11.95
CA GLU A 38 -8.06 -5.37 -12.02
C GLU A 38 -7.60 -6.10 -10.74
N ARG A 39 -6.69 -5.50 -9.97
CA ARG A 39 -5.99 -6.14 -8.84
C ARG A 39 -6.37 -5.57 -7.47
N THR A 40 -7.64 -5.30 -7.23
CA THR A 40 -8.08 -4.88 -5.89
C THR A 40 -7.79 -5.99 -4.86
N PRO A 41 -7.12 -5.71 -3.72
CA PRO A 41 -6.84 -6.70 -2.69
C PRO A 41 -8.15 -7.39 -2.24
N LEU A 42 -8.22 -8.72 -2.39
CA LEU A 42 -9.47 -9.50 -2.22
C LEU A 42 -9.81 -9.83 -0.76
N GLY A 43 -9.11 -9.21 0.19
CA GLY A 43 -9.32 -9.41 1.62
C GLY A 43 -8.55 -10.62 2.17
N GLY A 44 -8.05 -10.48 3.39
CA GLY A 44 -7.23 -11.50 4.09
C GLY A 44 -5.73 -11.17 4.18
N GLU A 45 -5.25 -10.18 3.42
CA GLU A 45 -3.86 -9.72 3.48
C GLU A 45 -3.59 -8.82 4.70
N SER A 46 -2.34 -8.78 5.18
CA SER A 46 -2.01 -7.94 6.32
C SER A 46 -2.16 -6.45 5.98
N ARG A 47 -2.24 -5.61 7.02
CA ARG A 47 -2.22 -4.16 6.83
C ARG A 47 -0.93 -3.66 6.19
N ALA A 48 0.19 -4.34 6.46
CA ALA A 48 1.48 -4.02 5.86
C ALA A 48 1.43 -4.29 4.34
N SER A 49 0.82 -5.39 3.93
CA SER A 49 0.56 -5.69 2.52
C SER A 49 -0.37 -4.66 1.89
N HIS A 50 -1.49 -4.31 2.53
CA HIS A 50 -2.36 -3.26 1.99
C HIS A 50 -1.62 -1.92 1.82
N TYR A 51 -0.84 -1.50 2.82
CA TYR A 51 -0.02 -0.29 2.70
C TYR A 51 0.99 -0.39 1.54
N ALA A 52 1.75 -1.49 1.47
CA ALA A 52 2.76 -1.70 0.44
C ALA A 52 2.14 -1.70 -0.98
N PHE A 53 0.93 -2.26 -1.12
CA PHE A 53 0.18 -2.25 -2.38
C PHE A 53 -0.16 -0.83 -2.82
N TYR A 54 -0.89 -0.06 -1.99
CA TYR A 54 -1.29 1.31 -2.36
C TYR A 54 -0.09 2.25 -2.50
N HIS A 55 0.89 2.16 -1.62
CA HIS A 55 2.10 2.97 -1.70
C HIS A 55 2.92 2.65 -2.97
N GLY A 56 2.99 1.37 -3.34
CA GLY A 56 3.64 0.93 -4.58
C GLY A 56 2.98 1.51 -5.83
N PHE A 57 1.65 1.39 -5.93
CA PHE A 57 0.90 1.96 -7.06
C PHE A 57 0.97 3.48 -7.10
N GLN A 58 0.94 4.16 -5.95
CA GLN A 58 1.16 5.61 -5.90
C GLN A 58 2.48 5.98 -6.57
N LYS A 59 3.59 5.33 -6.19
CA LYS A 59 4.91 5.63 -6.75
C LYS A 59 5.03 5.29 -8.23
N ALA A 60 4.43 4.18 -8.65
CA ALA A 60 4.38 3.79 -10.06
C ALA A 60 3.63 4.84 -10.90
N LEU A 61 2.46 5.29 -10.44
CA LEU A 61 1.66 6.30 -11.13
C LEU A 61 2.31 7.70 -11.12
N GLU A 62 2.98 8.09 -10.03
CA GLU A 62 3.78 9.33 -9.95
C GLU A 62 4.95 9.33 -10.94
N SER A 63 5.50 8.16 -11.24
CA SER A 63 6.65 7.99 -12.15
C SER A 63 6.25 7.64 -13.59
N ALA A 64 4.95 7.44 -13.84
CA ALA A 64 4.44 6.99 -15.13
C ALA A 64 4.70 8.03 -16.22
N ARG A 65 4.92 7.57 -17.45
CA ARG A 65 5.01 8.50 -18.57
C ARG A 65 3.68 9.23 -18.78
N PRO A 66 3.72 10.51 -19.16
CA PRO A 66 2.52 11.22 -19.59
C PRO A 66 1.86 10.48 -20.76
N ASP A 67 0.54 10.39 -20.71
CA ASP A 67 -0.30 9.87 -21.78
C ASP A 67 -1.45 10.86 -22.05
N GLN A 68 -2.44 10.43 -22.84
CA GLN A 68 -3.62 11.25 -23.17
C GLN A 68 -4.74 11.13 -22.12
N SER A 69 -4.44 10.64 -20.93
CA SER A 69 -5.47 10.55 -19.88
C SER A 69 -5.86 11.92 -19.36
N ASP A 70 -7.13 12.05 -18.96
CA ASP A 70 -7.70 13.28 -18.45
C ASP A 70 -7.02 13.68 -17.12
N ASP A 71 -6.54 14.92 -17.04
CA ASP A 71 -5.78 15.41 -15.87
C ASP A 71 -6.59 15.38 -14.58
N HIS A 72 -7.91 15.59 -14.64
CA HIS A 72 -8.77 15.51 -13.46
C HIS A 72 -8.91 14.05 -12.99
N TRP A 73 -9.12 13.12 -13.92
CA TRP A 73 -9.15 11.70 -13.60
C TRP A 73 -7.83 11.21 -12.99
N ARG A 74 -6.68 11.64 -13.54
CA ARG A 74 -5.36 11.32 -12.99
C ARG A 74 -5.20 11.81 -11.55
N ALA A 75 -5.55 13.07 -11.32
CA ALA A 75 -5.46 13.68 -9.99
C ALA A 75 -6.38 12.98 -8.99
N ASP A 76 -7.60 12.62 -9.40
CA ASP A 76 -8.57 11.91 -8.55
C ASP A 76 -8.11 10.50 -8.19
N LEU A 77 -7.56 9.75 -9.16
CA LEU A 77 -7.03 8.42 -8.89
C LEU A 77 -5.84 8.47 -7.93
N LEU A 78 -4.86 9.35 -8.18
CA LEU A 78 -3.71 9.54 -7.29
C LEU A 78 -4.15 9.94 -5.88
N ARG A 79 -5.12 10.85 -5.76
CA ARG A 79 -5.69 11.27 -4.49
C ARG A 79 -6.34 10.10 -3.74
N CYS A 80 -7.11 9.26 -4.44
CA CYS A 80 -7.76 8.08 -3.87
C CYS A 80 -6.71 7.08 -3.32
N ILE A 81 -5.73 6.72 -4.14
CA ILE A 81 -4.66 5.78 -3.76
C ILE A 81 -3.84 6.33 -2.59
N THR A 82 -3.52 7.63 -2.61
CA THR A 82 -2.80 8.29 -1.51
C THR A 82 -3.57 8.21 -0.20
N GLN A 83 -4.88 8.46 -0.23
CA GLN A 83 -5.74 8.34 0.96
C GLN A 83 -5.77 6.90 1.48
N CYS A 84 -5.85 5.90 0.61
CA CYS A 84 -5.78 4.50 1.01
C CYS A 84 -4.44 4.17 1.67
N ALA A 85 -3.31 4.53 1.06
CA ALA A 85 -1.99 4.33 1.64
C ALA A 85 -1.88 5.01 3.01
N ASP A 86 -2.35 6.24 3.15
CA ASP A 86 -2.33 6.97 4.41
C ASP A 86 -3.22 6.33 5.48
N ASN A 87 -4.39 5.81 5.12
CA ASN A 87 -5.27 5.10 6.05
C ASN A 87 -4.56 3.87 6.62
N TYR A 88 -3.94 3.05 5.77
CA TYR A 88 -3.21 1.86 6.22
C TYR A 88 -1.92 2.19 6.99
N ARG A 89 -1.23 3.27 6.62
CA ARG A 89 -0.07 3.79 7.35
C ARG A 89 -0.44 4.26 8.76
N ARG A 90 -1.52 5.02 8.90
CA ARG A 90 -1.92 5.66 10.17
C ARG A 90 -2.56 4.71 11.16
N SER A 91 -3.27 3.68 10.72
CA SER A 91 -3.89 2.72 11.66
C SER A 91 -2.92 1.64 12.17
N GLN A 92 -1.68 2.01 12.49
CA GLN A 92 -0.84 1.21 13.39
C GLN A 92 -1.61 0.91 14.68
N PRO A 93 -1.56 -0.32 15.23
CA PRO A 93 -2.17 -0.56 16.52
C PRO A 93 -1.49 0.32 17.57
N LEU A 94 -2.29 1.01 18.37
CA LEU A 94 -1.91 1.62 19.66
C LEU A 94 -1.49 0.53 20.69
N GLY A 95 -0.67 -0.43 20.27
CA GLY A 95 -0.26 -1.59 21.06
C GLY A 95 1.20 -1.56 21.53
N GLN A 96 2.00 -0.59 21.06
CA GLN A 96 3.42 -0.49 21.41
C GLN A 96 3.76 0.76 22.24
N LEU A 97 2.77 1.29 22.98
CA LEU A 97 2.97 2.40 23.93
C LEU A 97 2.18 2.25 25.25
N ARG A 98 1.92 1.02 25.72
CA ARG A 98 1.58 0.78 27.13
C ARG A 98 2.25 -0.46 27.66
N GLY A 99 3.43 -0.25 28.23
CA GLY A 99 3.96 -1.16 29.24
C GLY A 99 2.98 -1.32 30.41
N GLN A 100 3.13 -2.47 31.07
CA GLN A 100 2.76 -2.73 32.46
C GLN A 100 1.27 -2.59 32.80
N VAL A 101 0.53 -3.67 32.53
CA VAL A 101 -0.49 -4.11 33.49
C VAL A 101 0.18 -5.15 34.37
N PRO A 102 0.47 -4.90 35.66
CA PRO A 102 0.73 -6.00 36.57
C PRO A 102 -0.55 -6.82 36.67
N HIS A 103 -0.46 -8.09 36.28
CA HIS A 103 -1.44 -9.10 36.66
C HIS A 103 -1.42 -9.19 38.19
N THR A 104 -2.35 -8.53 38.87
CA THR A 104 -2.70 -8.96 40.22
C THR A 104 -3.56 -10.19 40.08
N GLU A 105 -2.91 -11.34 40.19
CA GLU A 105 -3.55 -12.53 40.73
C GLU A 105 -4.19 -12.16 42.07
N SER A 106 -5.51 -12.26 42.16
CA SER A 106 -6.19 -12.39 43.44
C SER A 106 -7.07 -13.62 43.36
N GLY A 107 -6.44 -14.75 43.67
CA GLY A 107 -7.15 -15.85 44.27
C GLY A 107 -7.62 -15.46 45.67
N ALA A 108 -8.90 -15.70 45.92
CA ALA A 108 -9.51 -15.89 47.24
C ALA A 108 -10.88 -16.53 46.90
N THR A 109 -11.18 -17.82 47.11
CA THR A 109 -11.27 -18.53 48.41
C THR A 109 -11.78 -17.56 49.47
N ARG A 110 -13.05 -17.57 49.88
CA ARG A 110 -13.89 -18.69 50.30
C ARG A 110 -15.33 -18.21 50.41
#